data_AF-A0A351AWC8-F1
#
_entry.id   AF-A0A351AWC8-F1
#
_cell.length_a   1.000
_cell.length_b   1.000
_cell.length_c   1.000
_cell.angle_alpha   90.00
_cell.angle_beta   90.00
_cell.angle_gamma   90.00
#
_symmetry.space_group_name_H-M   'P 1'
#
loop_
_entity.id
_entity.type
_entity.pdbx_description
1 polymer ?
#
loop_
_entity_poly.entity_id
_entity_poly.type
_entity_poly.pdbx_seq_one_letter_code
_entity_poly.pdbx_strand_id
1 'polypeptide(L)'
;SETTIWNRYEYTAPSDGNYIFKWSYEKDGSVNKGQDKGWVDDISITYVNPPYTLGDVDNDGRITISDALMAMRYAMGTAALTDTQILAADFDGNGTVSITDATMILRAAMIAD
;
A
#
# COMPACT_ATOMS: atom_id res chain seq x y z
N SER A 1 -28.34 29.93 14.88
CA SER A 1 -27.73 28.60 15.03
C SER A 1 -26.37 28.66 14.38
N GLU A 2 -25.31 28.41 15.15
CA GLU A 2 -23.95 28.31 14.61
C GLU A 2 -23.87 27.03 13.78
N THR A 3 -23.75 27.16 12.46
CA THR A 3 -23.63 26.01 11.56
C THR A 3 -22.22 25.45 11.71
N THR A 4 -22.10 24.26 12.32
CA THR A 4 -20.82 23.54 12.39
C THR A 4 -20.52 23.02 10.98
N ILE A 5 -19.54 23.63 10.31
CA ILE A 5 -19.07 23.15 9.00
C ILE A 5 -18.06 22.02 9.27
N TRP A 6 -18.39 20.81 8.83
CA TRP A 6 -17.50 19.65 8.91
C TRP A 6 -16.56 19.62 7.69
N ASN A 7 -15.27 19.40 7.92
CA ASN A 7 -14.28 19.19 6.87
C ASN A 7 -13.84 17.72 6.86
N ARG A 8 -13.83 17.10 5.69
CA ARG A 8 -13.37 15.73 5.50
C ARG A 8 -11.93 15.74 4.99
N TYR A 9 -11.08 14.91 5.60
CA TYR A 9 -9.69 14.72 5.21
C TYR A 9 -9.48 13.24 4.87
N GLU A 10 -8.85 12.98 3.72
CA GLU A 10 -8.50 11.63 3.28
C GLU A 10 -6.98 11.54 3.09
N TYR A 11 -6.42 10.40 3.44
CA TYR A 11 -5.01 10.09 3.24
C TYR A 11 -4.87 8.66 2.74
N THR A 12 -4.19 8.49 1.61
CA THR A 12 -3.79 7.18 1.08
C THR A 12 -2.32 6.98 1.40
N ALA A 13 -2.00 5.95 2.18
CA ALA A 13 -0.62 5.60 2.47
C ALA A 13 0.11 5.22 1.17
N PRO A 14 1.26 5.83 0.85
CA PRO A 14 2.00 5.52 -0.38
C PRO A 14 2.76 4.19 -0.31
N SER A 15 3.04 3.69 0.90
CA SER A 15 3.75 2.44 1.14
C SER A 15 3.35 1.83 2.49
N ASP A 16 3.67 0.57 2.69
CA ASP A 16 3.56 -0.06 4.00
C ASP A 16 4.43 0.67 5.03
N GLY A 17 3.92 0.82 6.25
CA GLY A 17 4.64 1.52 7.31
C GLY A 17 3.74 2.00 8.45
N ASN A 18 4.38 2.59 9.45
CA ASN A 18 3.70 3.17 10.60
C ASN A 18 3.38 4.65 10.32
N TYR A 19 2.10 5.01 10.37
CA TYR A 19 1.62 6.37 10.18
C TYR A 19 1.01 6.90 11.48
N ILE A 20 1.38 8.13 11.85
CA ILE A 20 0.81 8.83 13.01
C ILE A 20 -0.04 9.98 12.49
N PHE A 21 -1.35 9.90 12.70
CA PHE A 21 -2.29 10.98 12.41
C PHE A 21 -2.50 11.81 13.67
N LYS A 22 -2.31 13.13 13.55
CA LYS A 22 -2.48 14.08 14.65
C LYS A 22 -3.49 15.15 14.27
N TRP A 23 -4.49 15.33 15.13
CA TRP A 23 -5.42 16.45 15.07
C TRP A 23 -5.05 17.45 16.17
N SER A 24 -4.96 18.72 15.82
CA SER A 24 -4.76 19.82 16.78
C SER A 24 -5.81 20.88 16.54
N TYR A 25 -6.43 21.33 17.64
CA TYR A 25 -7.32 22.48 17.65
C TYR A 25 -6.65 23.60 18.44
N GLU A 26 -6.60 24.79 17.86
CA GLU A 26 -6.13 26.00 18.53
C GLU A 26 -7.29 26.97 18.70
N LYS A 27 -7.46 27.49 19.92
CA LYS A 27 -8.50 28.46 20.25
C LYS A 27 -7.97 29.87 19.97
N ASP A 28 -8.80 30.76 19.42
CA ASP A 28 -8.52 32.20 19.44
C ASP A 28 -8.88 32.81 20.80
N GLY A 29 -7.99 33.67 21.33
CA GLY A 29 -7.87 33.97 22.77
C GLY A 29 -9.00 34.77 23.44
N SER A 30 -10.23 34.76 22.94
CA SER A 30 -11.32 35.56 23.49
C SER A 30 -12.59 34.74 23.73
N VAL A 31 -12.97 34.67 25.02
CA VAL A 31 -14.24 34.18 25.61
C VAL A 31 -14.26 32.73 26.13
N ASN A 32 -14.17 32.55 27.46
CA ASN A 32 -14.31 31.26 28.16
C ASN A 32 -15.77 30.83 28.38
N LYS A 33 -16.56 30.69 27.31
CA LYS A 33 -17.95 30.21 27.41
C LYS A 33 -18.19 28.89 26.67
N GLY A 34 -17.41 27.84 26.94
CA GLY A 34 -17.73 26.46 26.57
C GLY A 34 -17.99 26.14 25.07
N GLN A 35 -17.82 27.12 24.17
CA GLN A 35 -18.11 27.05 22.72
C GLN A 35 -16.88 26.66 21.89
N ASP A 36 -15.69 26.66 22.50
CA ASP A 36 -14.43 26.45 21.80
C ASP A 36 -14.02 24.98 21.82
N LYS A 37 -14.82 24.13 21.17
CA LYS A 37 -14.60 22.69 21.08
C LYS A 37 -14.34 22.32 19.62
N GLY A 38 -13.33 21.49 19.39
CA GLY A 38 -13.15 20.75 18.15
C GLY A 38 -13.65 19.32 18.33
N TRP A 39 -14.33 18.78 17.33
CA TRP A 39 -14.74 17.39 17.28
C TRP A 39 -14.07 16.71 16.08
N VAL A 40 -13.69 15.45 16.26
CA VAL A 40 -13.30 14.54 15.19
C VAL A 40 -14.31 13.40 15.22
N ASP A 41 -14.86 13.05 14.08
CA ASP A 41 -15.84 11.97 13.91
C ASP A 41 -15.62 11.29 12.55
N ASP A 42 -16.29 10.15 12.33
CA ASP A 42 -16.26 9.37 11.08
C ASP A 42 -14.84 8.91 10.66
N ILE A 43 -14.04 8.50 11.66
CA ILE A 43 -12.70 7.95 11.42
C ILE A 43 -12.85 6.52 10.90
N SER A 44 -12.45 6.29 9.65
CA SER A 44 -12.37 4.97 9.03
C SER A 44 -10.96 4.66 8.54
N ILE A 45 -10.55 3.40 8.71
CA ILE A 45 -9.35 2.84 8.10
C ILE A 45 -9.83 1.82 7.08
N THR A 46 -9.57 2.07 5.80
CA THR A 46 -9.93 1.16 4.72
C THR A 46 -8.67 0.51 4.18
N TYR A 47 -8.62 -0.82 4.20
CA TYR A 47 -7.61 -1.56 3.46
C TYR A 47 -8.00 -1.54 1.98
N VAL A 48 -7.21 -0.86 1.16
CA VAL A 48 -7.33 -0.95 -0.29
C VAL A 48 -6.49 -2.13 -0.73
N ASN A 49 -7.13 -3.13 -1.36
CA ASN A 49 -6.38 -4.25 -1.91
C ASN A 49 -5.45 -3.69 -3.00
N PRO A 50 -4.14 -3.96 -2.94
CA PRO A 50 -3.24 -3.51 -3.99
C PRO A 50 -3.72 -4.05 -5.35
N PRO A 51 -3.48 -3.34 -6.46
CA PRO A 51 -3.88 -3.77 -7.80
C PRO A 51 -3.03 -4.95 -8.33
N TYR A 52 -2.31 -5.65 -7.44
CA TYR A 52 -1.44 -6.77 -7.74
C TYR A 52 -1.48 -7.79 -6.58
N THR A 53 -1.15 -9.04 -6.90
CA THR A 53 -0.92 -10.09 -5.91
C THR A 53 0.58 -10.36 -5.84
N LEU A 54 1.14 -10.40 -4.63
CA LEU A 54 2.57 -10.65 -4.46
C LEU A 54 2.95 -12.03 -5.01
N GLY A 55 3.93 -12.07 -5.93
CA GLY A 55 4.38 -13.27 -6.63
C GLY A 55 3.56 -13.69 -7.85
N ASP A 56 2.44 -13.03 -8.14
CA ASP A 56 1.64 -13.20 -9.36
C ASP A 56 2.03 -12.08 -10.36
N VAL A 57 3.09 -12.36 -11.12
CA VAL A 57 3.78 -11.38 -11.96
C VAL A 57 3.08 -11.22 -13.31
N ASP A 58 2.35 -12.23 -13.80
CA ASP A 58 1.51 -12.09 -14.99
C ASP A 58 0.06 -11.66 -14.70
N ASN A 59 -0.32 -11.58 -13.41
CA ASN A 59 -1.63 -11.16 -12.92
C ASN A 59 -2.76 -12.06 -13.43
N ASP A 60 -2.51 -13.37 -13.49
CA ASP A 60 -3.51 -14.39 -13.86
C ASP A 60 -4.29 -14.95 -12.65
N GLY A 61 -3.93 -14.53 -11.43
CA GLY A 61 -4.54 -14.93 -10.17
C GLY A 61 -3.89 -16.16 -9.53
N ARG A 62 -2.78 -16.65 -10.05
CA ARG A 62 -2.03 -17.81 -9.53
C ARG A 62 -0.55 -17.44 -9.36
N ILE A 63 0.12 -18.12 -8.44
CA ILE A 63 1.57 -18.02 -8.29
C ILE A 63 2.17 -19.28 -8.90
N THR A 64 2.85 -19.12 -10.03
CA THR A 64 3.35 -20.23 -10.84
C THR A 64 4.83 -20.09 -11.18
N ILE A 65 5.39 -21.11 -11.85
CA ILE A 65 6.76 -21.06 -12.37
C ILE A 65 6.88 -20.00 -13.49
N SER A 66 5.78 -19.67 -14.19
CA SER A 66 5.77 -18.61 -15.20
C SER A 66 6.11 -17.25 -14.58
N ASP A 67 5.56 -16.96 -13.40
CA ASP A 67 5.82 -15.74 -12.64
C ASP A 67 7.28 -15.63 -12.23
N ALA A 68 7.82 -16.72 -11.67
CA ALA A 68 9.24 -16.82 -11.31
C ALA A 68 10.14 -16.62 -12.54
N LEU A 69 9.76 -17.16 -13.70
CA LEU A 69 10.51 -16.99 -14.94
C LEU A 69 10.45 -15.55 -15.45
N MET A 70 9.31 -14.86 -15.32
CA MET A 70 9.18 -13.44 -15.65
C MET A 70 10.07 -12.56 -14.77
N ALA A 71 10.02 -12.77 -13.45
CA ALA A 71 10.90 -12.07 -12.50
C ALA A 71 12.39 -12.33 -12.81
N MET A 72 12.77 -13.57 -13.14
CA MET A 72 14.15 -13.91 -13.50
C MET A 72 14.60 -13.22 -14.80
N ARG A 73 13.75 -13.22 -15.83
CA ARG A 73 14.08 -12.56 -17.10
C ARG A 73 14.27 -11.05 -16.94
N TYR A 74 13.45 -10.42 -16.09
CA TYR A 74 13.62 -9.03 -15.69
C TYR A 74 14.93 -8.79 -14.95
N ALA A 75 15.23 -9.59 -13.91
CA ALA A 75 16.45 -9.48 -13.14
C ALA A 75 17.73 -9.67 -14.00
N MET A 76 17.64 -10.46 -15.08
CA MET A 76 18.72 -10.65 -16.07
C MET A 76 18.77 -9.57 -17.17
N GLY A 77 17.83 -8.62 -17.19
CA GLY A 77 17.73 -7.59 -18.22
C GLY A 77 17.29 -8.11 -19.60
N THR A 78 16.67 -9.29 -19.64
CA THR A 78 16.20 -9.94 -20.88
C THR A 78 14.72 -9.72 -21.16
N ALA A 79 13.98 -9.15 -20.20
CA ALA A 79 12.60 -8.73 -20.33
C ALA A 79 12.36 -7.45 -19.52
N ALA A 80 11.31 -6.70 -19.90
CA ALA A 80 10.81 -5.58 -19.11
C ALA A 80 9.51 -6.00 -18.42
N LEU A 81 9.29 -5.46 -17.22
CA LEU A 81 8.04 -5.57 -16.47
C LEU A 81 7.39 -4.19 -16.40
N THR A 82 6.06 -4.16 -16.28
CA THR A 82 5.34 -2.93 -15.93
C THR A 82 5.52 -2.60 -14.45
N ASP A 83 5.23 -1.37 -14.03
CA ASP A 83 5.37 -0.94 -12.63
C ASP A 83 4.59 -1.85 -11.66
N THR A 84 3.37 -2.24 -12.02
CA THR A 84 2.55 -3.17 -11.21
C THR A 84 3.18 -4.56 -11.11
N GLN A 85 3.80 -5.05 -12.18
CA GLN A 85 4.49 -6.33 -12.18
C GLN A 85 5.82 -6.28 -11.43
N ILE A 86 6.49 -5.13 -11.40
CA ILE A 86 7.67 -4.90 -10.54
C ILE A 86 7.26 -5.02 -9.06
N LEU A 87 6.13 -4.42 -8.69
CA LEU A 87 5.58 -4.54 -7.33
C LEU A 87 5.17 -5.97 -6.98
N ALA A 88 4.61 -6.72 -7.93
CA ALA A 88 4.31 -8.14 -7.74
C ALA A 88 5.57 -9.01 -7.67
N ALA A 89 6.62 -8.66 -8.41
CA ALA A 89 7.86 -9.41 -8.51
C ALA A 89 8.87 -9.13 -7.39
N ASP A 90 8.77 -8.01 -6.67
CA ASP A 90 9.57 -7.68 -5.48
C ASP A 90 9.05 -8.45 -4.27
N PHE A 91 9.37 -9.74 -4.21
CA PHE A 91 8.75 -10.68 -3.30
C PHE A 91 9.26 -10.56 -1.87
N ASP A 92 10.51 -10.14 -1.68
CA ASP A 92 11.06 -9.88 -0.34
C ASP A 92 10.80 -8.44 0.16
N GLY A 93 10.27 -7.57 -0.71
CA GLY A 93 9.88 -6.19 -0.38
C GLY A 93 11.06 -5.25 -0.16
N ASN A 94 12.24 -5.55 -0.72
CA ASN A 94 13.45 -4.75 -0.56
C ASN A 94 13.52 -3.53 -1.51
N GLY A 95 12.55 -3.40 -2.43
CA GLY A 95 12.46 -2.33 -3.41
C GLY A 95 13.16 -2.63 -4.74
N THR A 96 13.72 -3.83 -4.93
CA THR A 96 14.41 -4.25 -6.16
C THR A 96 14.05 -5.67 -6.56
N VAL A 97 13.67 -5.87 -7.83
CA VAL A 97 13.40 -7.21 -8.37
C VAL A 97 14.72 -7.85 -8.78
N SER A 98 15.09 -8.92 -8.09
CA SER A 98 16.34 -9.66 -8.25
C SER A 98 16.11 -11.15 -8.50
N ILE A 99 17.20 -11.90 -8.72
CA ILE A 99 17.12 -13.37 -8.82
C ILE A 99 16.65 -13.97 -7.47
N THR A 100 16.93 -13.31 -6.34
CA THR A 100 16.43 -13.74 -5.03
C THR A 100 14.91 -13.83 -5.04
N ASP A 101 14.24 -12.78 -5.52
CA ASP A 101 12.77 -12.75 -5.62
C ASP A 101 12.24 -13.83 -6.54
N ALA A 102 12.84 -14.00 -7.73
CA ALA A 102 12.48 -15.06 -8.65
C ALA A 102 12.59 -16.46 -7.99
N THR A 103 13.62 -16.70 -7.17
CA THR A 103 13.74 -17.97 -6.44
C THR A 103 12.72 -18.12 -5.31
N MET A 104 12.31 -17.03 -4.65
CA MET A 104 11.26 -17.05 -3.64
C MET A 104 9.89 -17.32 -4.27
N ILE A 105 9.58 -16.67 -5.39
CA ILE A 105 8.36 -16.91 -6.18
C ILE A 105 8.33 -18.38 -6.66
N LEU A 106 9.45 -18.90 -7.17
CA LEU A 106 9.55 -20.31 -7.56
C LEU A 106 9.23 -21.26 -6.39
N ARG A 107 9.75 -20.96 -5.20
CA ARG A 107 9.46 -21.75 -3.99
C ARG A 107 7.99 -21.64 -3.59
N ALA A 108 7.40 -20.45 -3.66
CA ALA A 108 5.99 -20.23 -3.38
C ALA A 108 5.10 -21.02 -4.36
N ALA A 109 5.43 -20.98 -5.66
CA ALA A 109 4.71 -21.71 -6.70
C ALA A 109 4.71 -23.23 -6.47
N MET A 110 5.79 -23.80 -5.94
CA MET A 110 5.88 -25.23 -5.62
C MET A 110 5.08 -25.65 -4.37
N ILE A 111 4.65 -24.71 -3.53
CA ILE A 111 3.85 -24.97 -2.33
C ILE A 111 2.35 -24.73 -2.60
N ALA A 112 2.03 -23.96 -3.64
CA ALA A 112 0.67 -23.57 -3.99
C ALA A 112 -0.14 -24.65 -4.76
N ASP A 113 0.47 -25.82 -5.04
CA ASP A 113 -0.14 -26.99 -5.69
C ASP A 113 -0.98 -27.86 -4.72
#